data_AF-A0A913XF35-F1
#
_entry.id   AF-A0A913XF35-F1
#
_cell.length_a   1.000
_cell.length_b   1.000
_cell.length_c   1.000
_cell.angle_alpha   90.00
_cell.angle_beta   90.00
_cell.angle_gamma   90.00
#
_symmetry.space_group_name_H-M   'P 1'
#
loop_
_entity.id
_entity.type
_entity.pdbx_description
1 polymer ?
#
loop_
_entity_poly.entity_id
_entity_poly.type
_entity_poly.pdbx_seq_one_letter_code
_entity_poly.pdbx_strand_id
1 'polypeptide(L)'
;NEYGNFVIHCALRDLRPSGTTERRIPHTNSNPMTQAFKFVSCPNYMYEVGAWICFTVMTQTLSAAFFTFAGFYQMAIWAEGKHRNYKKEFKDYPRQRKAILPFVL
;
A
#
# COMPACT_ATOMS: atom_id res chain seq x y z
N ASN A 1 3.93 -6.37 8.07
CA ASN A 1 3.48 -7.68 8.60
C ASN A 1 2.53 -8.27 7.59
N GLU A 2 2.83 -9.46 7.06
CA GLU A 2 2.18 -10.06 5.88
C GLU A 2 0.67 -10.22 6.01
N TYR A 3 0.19 -10.45 7.24
CA TYR A 3 -1.24 -10.46 7.54
C TYR A 3 -1.95 -9.15 7.13
N GLY A 4 -1.31 -8.00 7.35
CA GLY A 4 -1.85 -6.70 6.95
C GLY A 4 -1.93 -6.57 5.42
N ASN A 5 -0.90 -7.04 4.70
CA ASN A 5 -0.90 -7.06 3.24
C ASN A 5 -2.06 -7.95 2.72
N PHE A 6 -2.21 -9.17 3.24
CA PHE A 6 -3.30 -10.07 2.86
C PHE A 6 -4.69 -9.45 3.09
N VAL A 7 -4.94 -8.88 4.27
CA VAL A 7 -6.22 -8.24 4.60
C VAL A 7 -6.56 -7.11 3.63
N ILE A 8 -5.57 -6.30 3.27
CA ILE A 8 -5.77 -5.20 2.32
C ILE A 8 -6.00 -5.74 0.90
N HIS A 9 -5.32 -6.82 0.49
CA HIS A 9 -5.60 -7.50 -0.78
C HIS A 9 -7.03 -8.07 -0.84
N CYS A 10 -7.52 -8.67 0.24
CA CYS A 10 -8.92 -9.09 0.35
C CYS A 10 -9.87 -7.89 0.22
N ALA A 11 -9.61 -6.80 0.95
CA ALA A 11 -10.44 -5.59 0.86
C ALA A 11 -10.44 -4.98 -0.55
N LEU A 12 -9.32 -5.00 -1.26
CA LEU A 12 -9.24 -4.54 -2.65
C LEU A 12 -9.95 -5.47 -3.63
N ARG A 13 -9.98 -6.78 -3.36
CA ARG A 13 -10.73 -7.75 -4.14
C ARG A 13 -12.23 -7.51 -4.00
N ASP A 14 -12.70 -7.31 -2.78
CA ASP A 14 -14.13 -7.13 -2.48
C ASP A 14 -14.69 -5.83 -3.09
N LEU A 15 -13.84 -4.84 -3.37
CA LEU A 15 -14.22 -3.62 -4.09
C LEU A 15 -14.54 -3.85 -5.57
N ARG A 16 -14.19 -5.02 -6.13
CA ARG A 16 -14.47 -5.41 -7.52
C ARG A 16 -15.48 -6.56 -7.57
N PRO A 17 -16.78 -6.28 -7.72
CA PRO A 17 -17.75 -7.34 -7.98
C PRO A 17 -17.41 -8.08 -9.28
N SER A 18 -17.65 -9.39 -9.28
CA SER A 18 -17.32 -10.29 -10.39
C SER A 18 -17.90 -9.80 -11.72
N GLY A 19 -17.05 -9.67 -12.74
CA GLY A 19 -17.45 -9.22 -14.08
C GLY A 19 -17.36 -7.71 -14.33
N THR A 20 -16.96 -6.91 -13.32
CA THR A 20 -16.79 -5.45 -13.47
C THR A 20 -15.31 -5.05 -13.46
N THR A 21 -14.96 -4.05 -14.27
CA THR A 21 -13.62 -3.44 -14.28
C THR A 21 -13.58 -2.10 -13.54
N GLU A 22 -14.72 -1.67 -12.99
CA GLU A 22 -14.84 -0.42 -12.24
C GLU A 22 -13.88 -0.39 -11.06
N ARG A 23 -13.23 0.76 -10.89
CA ARG A 23 -12.38 1.03 -9.74
C ARG A 23 -13.21 1.76 -8.70
N ARG A 24 -13.03 1.41 -7.44
CA ARG A 24 -13.63 2.10 -6.30
C ARG A 24 -12.54 2.57 -5.35
N ILE A 25 -12.84 3.62 -4.61
CA ILE A 25 -11.93 4.12 -3.58
C ILE A 25 -12.03 3.17 -2.38
N PRO A 26 -10.92 2.59 -1.91
CA PRO A 26 -10.94 1.80 -0.70
C PRO A 26 -11.21 2.69 0.52
N HIS A 27 -12.13 2.25 1.38
CA HIS A 27 -12.44 2.88 2.66
C HIS A 27 -12.07 1.96 3.81
N THR A 28 -11.91 2.53 5.00
CA THR A 28 -11.64 1.76 6.22
C THR A 28 -12.83 0.89 6.58
N ASN A 29 -12.57 -0.34 7.01
CA ASN A 29 -13.57 -1.24 7.59
C ASN A 29 -13.27 -1.48 9.08
N SER A 30 -13.99 -2.42 9.70
CA SER A 30 -13.85 -2.76 11.13
C SER A 30 -12.48 -3.36 11.50
N ASN A 31 -11.68 -3.79 10.51
CA ASN A 31 -10.37 -4.40 10.75
C ASN A 31 -9.31 -3.30 10.96
N PRO A 32 -8.51 -3.35 12.05
CA PRO A 32 -7.49 -2.35 12.35
C PRO A 32 -6.46 -2.17 11.22
N MET A 33 -6.15 -3.22 10.46
CA MET A 33 -5.19 -3.14 9.35
C MET A 33 -5.67 -2.24 8.22
N THR A 34 -6.99 -2.13 8.01
CA THR A 34 -7.57 -1.26 6.98
C THR A 34 -7.64 0.20 7.40
N GLN A 35 -7.43 0.52 8.68
CA GLN A 35 -7.37 1.92 9.14
C GLN A 35 -6.21 2.68 8.48
N ALA A 36 -5.18 1.96 8.02
CA ALA A 36 -4.11 2.53 7.22
C ALA A 36 -4.60 3.23 5.94
N PHE A 37 -5.77 2.85 5.39
CA PHE A 37 -6.39 3.56 4.27
C PHE A 37 -6.81 5.01 4.59
N LYS A 38 -6.88 5.42 5.87
CA LYS A 38 -7.06 6.85 6.22
C LYS A 38 -5.85 7.68 5.84
N PHE A 39 -4.66 7.10 5.98
CA PHE A 39 -3.40 7.81 5.86
C PHE A 39 -2.71 7.57 4.52
N VAL A 40 -2.78 6.36 3.97
CA VAL A 40 -2.09 5.98 2.74
C VAL A 40 -3.04 5.36 1.73
N SER A 41 -2.72 5.56 0.46
CA SER A 41 -3.50 5.08 -0.68
C SER A 41 -3.25 3.59 -0.93
N CYS A 42 -2.00 3.16 -0.74
CA CYS A 42 -1.55 1.79 -0.95
C CYS A 42 -0.92 1.21 0.34
N PRO A 43 -1.72 0.90 1.38
CA PRO A 43 -1.21 0.33 2.63
C PRO A 43 -0.58 -1.07 2.46
N ASN A 44 -0.92 -1.82 1.40
CA ASN A 44 -0.25 -3.08 1.03
C ASN A 44 1.27 -2.95 1.01
N TYR A 45 1.75 -1.98 0.24
CA TYR A 45 3.17 -1.75 0.02
C TYR A 45 3.85 -1.29 1.31
N MET A 46 3.15 -0.53 2.16
CA MET A 46 3.67 -0.18 3.49
C MET A 46 3.92 -1.41 4.36
N TYR A 47 2.99 -2.37 4.37
CA TYR A 47 3.13 -3.59 5.16
C TYR A 47 4.22 -4.53 4.63
N GLU A 48 4.36 -4.60 3.30
CA GLU A 48 5.33 -5.43 2.58
C GLU A 48 6.75 -4.91 2.79
N VAL A 49 6.96 -3.59 2.64
CA VAL A 49 8.23 -2.93 2.96
C VAL A 49 8.58 -3.11 4.43
N GLY A 50 7.61 -2.95 5.34
CA GLY A 50 7.83 -3.20 6.75
C GLY A 50 8.28 -4.63 7.04
N ALA A 51 7.72 -5.63 6.34
CA ALA A 51 8.16 -7.02 6.48
C ALA A 51 9.58 -7.22 5.95
N TRP A 52 9.94 -6.63 4.82
CA TRP A 52 11.30 -6.69 4.28
C TRP A 52 12.33 -6.00 5.17
N ILE A 53 11.99 -4.86 5.79
CA ILE A 53 12.83 -4.20 6.79
C ILE A 53 13.06 -5.12 7.99
N CYS A 54 12.00 -5.73 8.54
CA CYS A 54 12.16 -6.71 9.62
C CYS A 54 13.05 -7.88 9.20
N PHE A 55 12.89 -8.40 7.98
CA PHE A 55 13.72 -9.48 7.44
C PHE A 55 15.19 -9.07 7.28
N THR A 56 15.47 -7.87 6.78
CA THR A 56 16.82 -7.31 6.70
C THR A 56 17.45 -7.19 8.10
N VAL A 57 16.70 -6.70 9.09
CA VAL A 57 17.18 -6.57 10.48
C VAL A 57 17.45 -7.94 11.10
N MET A 58 16.61 -8.95 10.83
CA MET A 58 16.80 -10.31 11.36
C MET A 58 17.99 -11.04 10.73
N THR A 59 18.18 -10.91 9.42
CA THR A 59 19.24 -11.62 8.69
C THR A 59 20.58 -10.90 8.75
N GLN A 60 20.58 -9.57 8.98
CA GLN A 60 21.75 -8.69 9.00
C GLN A 60 22.69 -8.87 7.79
N THR A 61 22.14 -9.29 6.65
CA THR A 61 22.91 -9.46 5.42
C THR A 61 22.84 -8.20 4.57
N LEU A 62 23.98 -7.78 4.02
CA LEU A 62 24.05 -6.68 3.06
C LEU A 62 23.16 -6.94 1.84
N SER A 63 23.10 -8.19 1.37
CA SER A 63 22.25 -8.60 0.25
C SER A 63 20.76 -8.35 0.52
N ALA A 64 20.27 -8.68 1.72
CA ALA A 64 18.89 -8.39 2.09
C ALA A 64 18.63 -6.88 2.18
N ALA A 65 19.60 -6.09 2.65
CA ALA A 65 19.45 -4.64 2.72
C ALA A 65 19.35 -4.00 1.33
N PHE A 66 20.21 -4.42 0.39
CA PHE A 66 20.15 -3.97 -1.01
C PHE A 66 18.82 -4.34 -1.67
N PHE A 67 18.34 -5.56 -1.46
CA PHE A 67 17.05 -6.01 -1.98
C PHE A 67 15.89 -5.15 -1.45
N THR A 68 15.84 -4.94 -0.14
CA THR A 68 14.81 -4.12 0.51
C THR A 68 14.83 -2.69 -0.01
N PHE A 69 16.00 -2.07 -0.16
CA PHE A 69 16.12 -0.70 -0.65
C PHE A 69 15.69 -0.56 -2.11
N ALA A 70 16.19 -1.43 -3.00
CA ALA A 70 15.84 -1.42 -4.41
C ALA A 70 14.35 -1.70 -4.64
N GLY A 71 13.80 -2.70 -3.95
CA GLY A 71 12.38 -3.03 -4.02
C GLY A 71 11.49 -1.92 -3.45
N PHE A 72 11.89 -1.29 -2.35
CA PHE A 72 11.19 -0.13 -1.79
C PHE A 72 11.13 1.03 -2.78
N TYR A 73 12.25 1.37 -3.42
CA TYR A 73 12.30 2.45 -4.40
C TYR A 73 11.35 2.20 -5.58
N GLN A 74 11.35 0.99 -6.13
CA GLN A 74 10.44 0.62 -7.22
C GLN A 74 8.96 0.71 -6.80
N MET A 75 8.61 0.22 -5.61
CA MET A 75 7.23 0.29 -5.12
C MET A 75 6.79 1.72 -4.81
N ALA A 76 7.70 2.58 -4.34
CA ALA A 76 7.42 4.01 -4.14
C ALA A 76 6.96 4.68 -5.43
N ILE A 77 7.68 4.45 -6.54
CA ILE A 77 7.32 4.97 -7.86
C ILE A 77 5.93 4.46 -8.29
N TRP A 78 5.68 3.16 -8.14
CA TRP A 78 4.38 2.56 -8.49
C TRP A 78 3.21 3.10 -7.68
N ALA A 79 3.42 3.31 -6.38
CA ALA A 79 2.37 3.87 -5.53
C ALA A 79 2.08 5.33 -5.82
N GLU A 80 3.09 6.13 -6.13
CA GLU A 80 2.90 7.51 -6.54
C GLU A 80 2.09 7.57 -7.84
N GLY A 81 2.43 6.71 -8.81
CA GLY A 81 1.66 6.55 -10.05
C GLY A 81 0.19 6.19 -9.79
N LYS A 82 -0.07 5.21 -8.92
CA LYS A 82 -1.44 4.84 -8.50
C LYS A 82 -2.16 5.98 -7.81
N HIS A 83 -1.52 6.65 -6.87
CA HIS A 83 -2.10 7.78 -6.12
C HIS A 83 -2.47 8.94 -7.05
N ARG A 84 -1.61 9.27 -8.02
CA ARG A 84 -1.87 10.27 -9.06
C ARG A 84 -3.03 9.86 -9.94
N ASN A 85 -3.11 8.58 -10.33
CA ASN A 85 -4.23 8.08 -11.12
C ASN A 85 -5.55 8.16 -10.33
N TYR A 86 -5.56 7.78 -9.05
CA TYR A 86 -6.74 7.92 -8.18
C TYR A 86 -7.21 9.37 -8.06
N LYS A 87 -6.30 10.35 -7.94
CA LYS A 87 -6.65 11.78 -7.93
C LYS A 87 -7.25 12.28 -9.25
N LYS A 88 -6.85 11.70 -10.39
CA LYS A 88 -7.37 12.05 -11.71
C LYS A 88 -8.74 11.41 -11.97
N GLU A 89 -8.88 10.15 -11.57
CA GLU A 89 -10.06 9.31 -11.84
C GLU A 89 -11.22 9.65 -10.90
N PHE A 90 -10.94 10.00 -9.63
CA PHE A 90 -11.96 10.31 -8.63
C PHE A 90 -11.86 11.76 -8.16
N LYS A 91 -12.92 12.55 -8.43
CA LYS A 91 -13.01 13.95 -7.96
C LYS A 91 -13.15 14.05 -6.43
N ASP A 92 -13.81 13.08 -5.81
CA ASP A 92 -14.01 13.01 -4.34
C ASP A 92 -12.86 12.32 -3.60
N TYR A 93 -11.67 12.19 -4.22
CA TYR A 93 -10.55 11.52 -3.59
C TYR A 93 -10.01 12.32 -2.39
N PRO A 94 -9.86 11.70 -1.20
CA PRO A 94 -9.41 12.39 -0.01
C PRO A 94 -7.97 12.91 -0.17
N ARG A 95 -7.82 14.24 -0.17
CA ARG A 95 -6.53 14.94 -0.36
C ARG A 95 -5.49 14.68 0.73
N GLN A 96 -5.92 14.22 1.90
CA GLN A 96 -5.05 13.93 3.04
C GLN A 96 -4.29 12.59 2.89
N ARG A 97 -4.70 11.69 1.99
CA ARG A 97 -4.00 10.42 1.76
C ARG A 97 -2.65 10.64 1.08
N LYS A 98 -1.65 9.89 1.53
CA LYS A 98 -0.30 9.80 0.94
C LYS A 98 -0.17 8.56 0.06
N ALA A 99 0.92 8.41 -0.69
CA ALA A 99 1.06 7.33 -1.66
C ALA A 99 1.37 5.99 -0.96
N ILE A 100 2.43 5.95 -0.15
CA ILE A 100 2.92 4.70 0.47
C ILE A 100 3.29 4.85 1.95
N LEU A 101 3.95 5.95 2.33
CA LEU A 101 4.45 6.16 3.68
C LEU A 101 3.81 7.43 4.23
N PRO A 102 3.23 7.39 5.43
CA PRO A 102 2.52 8.55 5.99
C PRO A 102 3.39 9.82 6.19
N PHE A 103 4.72 9.76 5.97
CA PHE A 103 5.64 10.88 6.23
C PHE A 103 6.74 11.10 5.18
N VAL A 104 6.76 10.35 4.07
CA VAL A 104 7.84 10.49 3.06
C VAL A 104 7.29 10.89 1.69
N LEU A 105 6.18 10.27 1.24
CA LEU A 105 5.52 10.52 -0.05
C LEU A 105 4.01 10.25 -0.03
#